data_AF-A0A1I7VRE0-F1
#
_entry.id   AF-A0A1I7VRE0-F1
#
_cell.length_a   1.000
_cell.length_b   1.000
_cell.length_c   1.000
_cell.angle_alpha   90.00
_cell.angle_beta   90.00
_cell.angle_gamma   90.00
#
_symmetry.space_group_name_H-M   'P 1'
#
loop_
_entity.id
_entity.type
_entity.pdbx_description
1 polymer ?
#
loop_
_entity_poly.entity_id
_entity_poly.type
_entity_poly.pdbx_seq_one_letter_code
_entity_poly.pdbx_strand_id
1 'polypeptide(L)'
;MRYCVTMGRGMEPFVRKQLEQIQDVKIDEIIMEGKMLFDASNSNKLYNLRCVERLFMVAAFEMIDRSWNKRQLFDKLFSLCGRNSNSSLNSTCEAAFNSLLCCEEPTHSRTFRVSLKTTGKWRRKIDTEKLSASIARHIKQMSGFNSSLHFAAIEICVHLSEKYIFIGIPITRERLSQRRYLLNNSLRSTTVDAMLSMANIQDGDIVADLTCGSSSILLQAAHDFHDRGSYFLNFIRKLVN
;
A
#
# COMPACT_ATOMS: atom_id res chain seq x y z
N MET A 1 15.45 -5.12 2.26
CA MET A 1 14.73 -3.92 2.76
C MET A 1 13.44 -4.35 3.42
N ARG A 2 12.91 -3.52 4.32
CA ARG A 2 11.63 -3.80 5.00
C ARG A 2 10.47 -3.17 4.24
N TYR A 3 9.46 -3.98 3.99
CA TYR A 3 8.27 -3.60 3.25
C TYR A 3 7.00 -3.85 4.08
N CYS A 4 5.93 -3.16 3.71
CA CYS A 4 4.62 -3.34 4.29
C CYS A 4 3.58 -3.27 3.17
N VAL A 5 2.67 -4.23 3.16
CA VAL A 5 1.50 -4.20 2.29
C VAL A 5 0.25 -3.92 3.10
N THR A 6 -0.65 -3.10 2.56
CA THR A 6 -2.00 -2.94 3.10
C THR A 6 -2.99 -3.78 2.32
N MET A 7 -3.99 -4.35 3.00
CA MET A 7 -5.02 -5.18 2.38
C MET A 7 -6.39 -4.98 3.05
N GLY A 8 -7.45 -5.42 2.37
CA GLY A 8 -8.78 -5.50 2.96
C GLY A 8 -8.86 -6.58 4.05
N ARG A 9 -9.85 -6.48 4.94
CA ARG A 9 -10.13 -7.55 5.92
C ARG A 9 -10.51 -8.83 5.20
N GLY A 10 -9.96 -9.97 5.63
CA GLY A 10 -10.17 -11.28 5.01
C GLY A 10 -9.21 -11.57 3.84
N MET A 11 -8.42 -10.59 3.39
CA MET A 11 -7.46 -10.78 2.30
C MET A 11 -6.10 -11.32 2.77
N GLU A 12 -5.89 -11.39 4.09
CA GLU A 12 -4.62 -11.78 4.71
C GLU A 12 -4.09 -13.14 4.20
N PRO A 13 -4.91 -14.21 4.08
CA PRO A 13 -4.43 -15.50 3.60
C PRO A 13 -3.97 -15.47 2.14
N PHE A 14 -4.66 -14.71 1.29
CA PHE A 14 -4.32 -14.57 -0.12
C PHE A 14 -3.01 -13.81 -0.31
N VAL A 15 -2.84 -12.71 0.44
CA VAL A 15 -1.61 -11.93 0.41
C VAL A 15 -0.43 -12.75 0.94
N ARG A 16 -0.62 -13.49 2.04
CA ARG A 16 0.41 -14.39 2.59
C ARG A 16 0.85 -15.41 1.55
N LYS A 17 -0.09 -16.12 0.91
CA LYS A 17 0.19 -17.09 -0.15
C LYS A 17 0.94 -16.46 -1.34
N GLN A 18 0.57 -15.24 -1.76
CA GLN A 18 1.26 -14.53 -2.84
C GLN A 18 2.70 -14.15 -2.46
N LEU A 19 2.94 -13.74 -1.20
CA LEU A 19 4.28 -13.40 -0.72
C LEU A 19 5.17 -14.64 -0.56
N GLU A 20 4.63 -15.77 -0.09
CA GLU A 20 5.34 -17.04 0.05
C GLU A 20 5.83 -17.61 -1.30
N GLN A 21 5.17 -17.25 -2.40
CA GLN A 21 5.58 -17.63 -3.77
C GLN A 21 6.78 -16.81 -4.28
N ILE A 22 7.13 -15.71 -3.62
CA ILE A 22 8.26 -14.86 -4.00
C ILE A 22 9.50 -15.32 -3.23
N GLN A 23 10.55 -15.69 -3.97
CA GLN A 23 11.86 -16.02 -3.38
C GLN A 23 12.40 -14.83 -2.57
N ASP A 24 13.12 -15.13 -1.48
CA ASP A 24 13.76 -14.16 -0.59
C ASP A 24 12.79 -13.23 0.16
N VAL A 25 11.53 -13.63 0.37
CA VAL A 25 10.58 -12.93 1.23
C VAL A 25 10.50 -13.60 2.60
N LYS A 26 10.73 -12.83 3.67
CA LYS A 26 10.53 -13.25 5.05
C LYS A 26 9.37 -12.47 5.66
N ILE A 27 8.23 -13.14 5.83
CA ILE A 27 7.01 -12.52 6.36
C ILE A 27 7.04 -12.48 7.89
N ASP A 28 6.65 -11.36 8.48
CA ASP A 28 6.47 -11.29 9.93
C ASP A 28 5.23 -12.12 10.37
N GLU A 29 5.33 -12.76 11.52
CA GLU A 29 4.21 -13.55 12.08
C GLU A 29 2.99 -12.69 12.43
N ILE A 30 3.23 -11.44 12.80
CA ILE A 30 2.22 -10.53 13.36
C ILE A 30 1.55 -9.72 12.24
N ILE A 31 0.29 -10.04 11.93
CA ILE A 31 -0.54 -9.26 10.99
C ILE A 31 -1.38 -8.22 11.74
N MET A 32 -1.28 -6.95 11.34
CA MET A 32 -1.85 -5.82 12.08
C MET A 32 -2.95 -5.10 11.28
N GLU A 33 -4.21 -5.43 11.54
CA GLU A 33 -5.40 -4.68 11.03
C GLU A 33 -5.30 -4.31 9.54
N GLY A 34 -5.07 -5.32 8.69
CA GLY A 34 -4.91 -5.13 7.25
C GLY A 34 -3.54 -4.57 6.84
N LYS A 35 -2.50 -4.72 7.67
CA LYS A 35 -1.08 -4.54 7.31
C LYS A 35 -0.28 -5.79 7.57
N MET A 36 0.58 -6.15 6.63
CA MET A 36 1.54 -7.23 6.77
C MET A 36 2.93 -6.70 6.46
N LEU A 37 3.84 -6.87 7.40
CA LEU A 37 5.24 -6.50 7.27
C LEU A 37 6.05 -7.72 6.84
N PHE A 38 7.07 -7.49 6.03
CA PHE A 38 7.98 -8.51 5.54
C PHE A 38 9.29 -7.89 5.08
N ASP A 39 10.34 -8.70 5.07
CA ASP A 39 11.62 -8.33 4.47
C ASP A 39 11.73 -8.97 3.09
N ALA A 40 12.25 -8.21 2.12
CA ALA A 40 12.53 -8.71 0.77
C ALA A 40 13.86 -8.15 0.24
N SER A 41 14.58 -8.94 -0.55
CA SER A 41 15.81 -8.54 -1.24
C SER A 41 15.52 -7.78 -2.55
N ASN A 42 14.47 -8.17 -3.28
CA ASN A 42 14.13 -7.65 -4.60
C ASN A 42 12.70 -7.08 -4.64
N SER A 43 12.56 -5.81 -5.04
CA SER A 43 11.26 -5.13 -5.13
C SER A 43 10.49 -5.41 -6.42
N ASN A 44 11.13 -5.87 -7.50
CA ASN A 44 10.50 -5.98 -8.82
C ASN A 44 9.31 -6.94 -8.84
N LYS A 45 9.38 -8.05 -8.11
CA LYS A 45 8.27 -9.02 -8.03
C LYS A 45 7.11 -8.52 -7.14
N LEU A 46 7.35 -7.55 -6.25
CA LEU A 46 6.34 -7.04 -5.32
C LEU A 46 5.25 -6.21 -6.03
N TYR A 47 5.56 -5.64 -7.20
CA TYR A 47 4.57 -4.92 -8.01
C TYR A 47 3.50 -5.83 -8.62
N ASN A 48 3.76 -7.15 -8.68
CA ASN A 48 2.83 -8.13 -9.24
C ASN A 48 1.84 -8.67 -8.19
N LEU A 49 1.89 -8.19 -6.93
CA LEU A 49 0.96 -8.60 -5.88
C LEU A 49 -0.47 -8.09 -6.20
N ARG A 50 -1.40 -9.03 -6.39
CA ARG A 50 -2.76 -8.71 -6.85
C ARG A 50 -3.79 -8.53 -5.73
N CYS A 51 -3.63 -9.19 -4.59
CA CYS A 51 -4.56 -9.08 -3.45
C CYS A 51 -4.23 -7.93 -2.49
N VAL A 52 -3.33 -7.02 -2.89
CA VAL A 52 -2.81 -5.92 -2.06
C VAL A 52 -3.39 -4.58 -2.53
N GLU A 53 -3.66 -3.69 -1.56
CA GLU A 53 -4.09 -2.32 -1.83
C GLU A 53 -2.93 -1.39 -2.15
N ARG A 54 -1.90 -1.37 -1.31
CA ARG A 54 -0.73 -0.52 -1.44
C ARG A 54 0.49 -1.23 -0.89
N LEU A 55 1.62 -0.97 -1.53
CA LEU A 55 2.94 -1.44 -1.11
C LEU A 55 3.76 -0.23 -0.61
N PHE A 56 4.38 -0.40 0.54
CA PHE A 56 5.18 0.62 1.21
C PHE A 56 6.59 0.11 1.48
N MET A 57 7.55 1.00 1.33
CA MET A 57 8.86 0.89 1.99
C MET A 57 8.69 1.37 3.44
N VAL A 58 9.08 0.55 4.40
CA VAL A 58 8.89 0.87 5.83
C VAL A 58 10.07 1.68 6.31
N ALA A 59 9.79 2.91 6.76
CA ALA A 59 10.74 3.66 7.56
C ALA A 59 10.66 3.14 8.99
N ALA A 60 9.56 3.39 9.69
CA ALA A 60 9.42 3.00 11.09
C ALA A 60 8.15 2.18 11.33
N PHE A 61 8.27 1.18 12.19
CA PHE A 61 7.14 0.45 12.74
C PHE A 61 7.41 0.15 14.20
N GLU A 62 6.53 0.64 15.09
CA GLU A 62 6.70 0.52 16.53
C GLU A 62 5.38 0.13 17.18
N MET A 63 5.42 -0.89 18.04
CA MET A 63 4.28 -1.26 18.86
C MET A 63 4.13 -0.28 20.00
N ILE A 64 2.90 0.12 20.32
CA ILE A 64 2.62 1.02 21.44
C ILE A 64 1.66 0.37 22.43
N ASP A 65 1.80 0.77 23.68
CA ASP A 65 0.87 0.38 24.73
C ASP A 65 -0.40 1.26 24.66
N ARG A 66 -1.55 0.61 24.83
CA ARG A 66 -2.86 1.26 24.93
C ARG A 66 -2.93 2.26 26.09
N SER A 67 -2.10 2.13 27.11
CA SER A 67 -2.00 3.05 28.24
C SER A 67 -1.40 4.42 27.88
N TRP A 68 -0.70 4.52 26.73
CA TRP A 68 0.03 5.73 26.37
C TRP A 68 -0.84 6.98 26.30
N ASN A 69 -0.31 8.07 26.84
CA ASN A 69 -0.87 9.41 26.71
C ASN A 69 -0.38 10.10 25.42
N LYS A 70 -0.97 11.26 25.12
CA LYS A 70 -0.68 12.02 23.88
C LYS A 70 0.77 12.48 23.80
N ARG A 71 1.38 12.84 24.94
CA ARG A 71 2.76 13.31 25.00
C ARG A 71 3.73 12.17 24.66
N GLN A 72 3.59 11.01 25.30
CA GLN A 72 4.41 9.83 25.01
C GLN A 72 4.33 9.41 23.54
N LEU A 73 3.13 9.43 22.96
CA LEU A 73 2.94 9.16 21.53
C LEU A 73 3.71 10.14 20.66
N PHE A 74 3.63 11.43 20.96
CA PHE A 74 4.29 12.47 20.17
C PHE A 74 5.81 12.41 20.33
N ASP A 75 6.31 12.25 21.55
CA ASP A 75 7.74 12.10 21.82
C ASP A 75 8.32 10.92 21.03
N LYS A 76 7.64 9.77 21.06
CA LYS A 76 8.06 8.61 20.25
C LYS A 76 7.96 8.90 18.75
N LEU A 77 6.85 9.45 18.27
CA LEU A 77 6.66 9.78 16.85
C LEU A 77 7.75 10.72 16.32
N PHE A 78 8.05 11.80 17.03
CA PHE A 78 9.10 12.73 16.63
C PHE A 78 10.49 12.11 16.75
N SER A 79 10.74 11.23 17.73
CA SER A 79 12.00 10.47 17.78
C SER A 79 12.20 9.55 16.56
N LEU A 80 11.13 8.95 16.03
CA LEU A 80 11.18 8.11 14.83
C LEU A 80 11.39 8.91 13.55
N CYS A 81 10.87 10.14 13.52
CA CYS A 81 11.13 11.09 12.43
C CYS A 81 12.53 11.72 12.53
N GLY A 82 13.14 11.68 13.73
CA GLY A 82 14.37 12.36 14.15
C GLY A 82 15.63 11.96 13.38
N ARG A 83 16.77 12.61 13.68
CA ARG A 83 18.09 12.35 13.09
C ARG A 83 18.96 11.39 13.92
N ASN A 84 18.35 10.57 14.76
CA ASN A 84 19.09 9.60 15.58
C ASN A 84 19.67 8.50 14.68
N SER A 85 20.81 7.94 15.06
CA SER A 85 21.60 6.95 14.31
C SER A 85 20.84 5.68 13.88
N ASN A 86 19.62 5.45 14.37
CA ASN A 86 18.74 4.33 14.00
C ASN A 86 17.51 4.76 13.17
N SER A 87 17.33 6.05 12.85
CA SER A 87 16.16 6.50 12.07
C SER A 87 16.38 6.23 10.58
N SER A 88 15.80 5.13 10.14
CA SER A 88 15.67 4.71 8.74
C SER A 88 14.92 5.72 7.86
N LEU A 89 14.25 6.75 8.41
CA LEU A 89 13.38 7.62 7.62
C LEU A 89 14.14 8.34 6.50
N ASN A 90 15.27 8.97 6.81
CA ASN A 90 16.05 9.68 5.79
C ASN A 90 16.58 8.73 4.72
N SER A 91 17.16 7.59 5.11
CA SER A 91 17.65 6.60 4.14
C SER A 91 16.52 5.98 3.30
N THR A 92 15.34 5.80 3.89
CA THR A 92 14.13 5.31 3.19
C THR A 92 13.62 6.36 2.21
N CYS A 93 13.59 7.64 2.61
CA CYS A 93 13.27 8.76 1.73
C CYS A 93 14.25 8.86 0.56
N GLU A 94 15.56 8.79 0.82
CA GLU A 94 16.58 8.79 -0.22
C GLU A 94 16.42 7.61 -1.18
N ALA A 95 16.23 6.39 -0.66
CA ALA A 95 16.00 5.22 -1.50
C ALA A 95 14.71 5.35 -2.32
N ALA A 96 13.65 5.93 -1.75
CA ALA A 96 12.40 6.19 -2.46
C ALA A 96 12.57 7.25 -3.54
N PHE A 97 13.27 8.35 -3.26
CA PHE A 97 13.60 9.37 -4.26
C PHE A 97 14.40 8.74 -5.41
N ASN A 98 15.44 7.96 -5.11
CA ASN A 98 16.26 7.30 -6.14
C ASN A 98 15.48 6.27 -6.97
N SER A 99 14.48 5.62 -6.37
CA SER A 99 13.63 4.64 -7.07
C SER A 99 12.55 5.28 -7.93
N LEU A 100 12.07 6.48 -7.56
CA LEU A 100 10.95 7.17 -8.21
C LEU A 100 11.41 8.25 -9.19
N LEU A 101 12.60 8.81 -9.00
CA LEU A 101 13.22 9.81 -9.87
C LEU A 101 14.26 9.10 -10.74
N CYS A 102 13.83 8.57 -11.89
CA CYS A 102 14.76 8.09 -12.91
C CYS A 102 15.47 9.30 -13.55
N CYS A 103 16.81 9.35 -13.42
CA CYS A 103 17.73 10.27 -14.12
C CYS A 103 17.64 11.76 -13.72
N GLU A 104 18.77 12.32 -13.29
CA GLU A 104 19.23 13.72 -13.40
C GLU A 104 18.24 14.90 -13.24
N GLU A 105 17.16 14.77 -12.47
CA GLU A 105 16.37 15.94 -12.08
C GLU A 105 17.08 16.72 -10.96
N PRO A 106 17.16 18.07 -11.04
CA PRO A 106 17.90 18.88 -10.09
C PRO A 106 17.38 18.69 -8.66
N THR A 107 18.23 19.00 -7.68
CA THR A 107 18.00 18.99 -6.22
C THR A 107 16.68 19.63 -5.75
N HIS A 108 16.00 20.38 -6.63
CA HIS A 108 14.68 20.98 -6.43
C HIS A 108 13.51 19.97 -6.54
N SER A 109 13.73 18.74 -7.03
CA SER A 109 12.69 17.71 -7.17
C SER A 109 12.45 16.87 -5.89
N ARG A 110 13.24 17.08 -4.83
CA ARG A 110 13.12 16.37 -3.54
C ARG A 110 11.99 16.92 -2.68
N THR A 111 10.79 16.94 -3.25
CA THR A 111 9.57 17.38 -2.56
C THR A 111 8.83 16.19 -1.96
N PHE A 112 8.32 16.38 -0.74
CA PHE A 112 7.52 15.38 -0.05
C PHE A 112 6.24 15.99 0.53
N ARG A 113 5.24 15.15 0.74
CA ARG A 113 4.06 15.46 1.54
C ARG A 113 3.90 14.46 2.67
N VAL A 114 3.26 14.86 3.76
CA VAL A 114 2.95 13.97 4.89
C VAL A 114 1.45 13.68 4.89
N SER A 115 1.10 12.40 4.77
CA SER A 115 -0.27 11.92 4.88
C SER A 115 -0.45 11.20 6.20
N LEU A 116 -1.16 11.83 7.13
CA LEU A 116 -1.40 11.29 8.47
C LEU A 116 -2.80 10.66 8.56
N LYS A 117 -2.84 9.41 9.02
CA LYS A 117 -4.07 8.72 9.40
C LYS A 117 -4.02 8.35 10.88
N THR A 118 -5.14 8.52 11.57
CA THR A 118 -5.32 8.11 12.97
C THR A 118 -6.50 7.14 13.11
N THR A 119 -6.36 6.10 13.93
CA THR A 119 -7.43 5.16 14.27
C THR A 119 -7.61 5.02 15.78
N GLY A 120 -8.70 4.34 16.19
CA GLY A 120 -9.04 4.16 17.60
C GLY A 120 -9.22 5.48 18.36
N LYS A 121 -8.77 5.52 19.61
CA LYS A 121 -8.84 6.68 20.52
C LYS A 121 -8.15 7.91 19.96
N TRP A 122 -7.13 7.75 19.13
CA TRP A 122 -6.37 8.87 18.58
C TRP A 122 -7.15 9.69 17.57
N ARG A 123 -8.09 9.07 16.84
CA ARG A 123 -8.95 9.75 15.87
C ARG A 123 -9.74 10.92 16.48
N ARG A 124 -10.07 10.85 17.78
CA ARG A 124 -10.80 11.91 18.50
C ARG A 124 -9.88 12.88 19.26
N LYS A 125 -8.60 12.55 19.43
CA LYS A 125 -7.64 13.27 20.29
C LYS A 125 -6.57 14.06 19.51
N ILE A 126 -6.46 13.79 18.21
CA ILE A 126 -5.42 14.34 17.35
C ILE A 126 -6.08 15.11 16.21
N ASP A 127 -5.68 16.36 16.06
CA ASP A 127 -5.89 17.15 14.85
C ASP A 127 -4.87 16.67 13.80
N THR A 128 -5.36 15.98 12.78
CA THR A 128 -4.51 15.34 11.78
C THR A 128 -3.80 16.35 10.89
N GLU A 129 -4.41 17.50 10.61
CA GLU A 129 -3.82 18.53 9.75
C GLU A 129 -2.70 19.29 10.47
N LYS A 130 -2.93 19.68 11.73
CA LYS A 130 -1.89 20.33 12.53
C LYS A 130 -0.71 19.41 12.80
N LEU A 131 -0.98 18.14 13.09
CA LEU A 131 0.08 17.17 13.35
C LEU A 131 0.85 16.81 12.08
N SER A 132 0.19 16.62 10.93
CA SER A 132 0.88 16.35 9.66
C SER A 132 1.80 17.52 9.26
N ALA A 133 1.33 18.77 9.41
CA ALA A 133 2.14 19.96 9.15
C ALA A 133 3.35 20.06 10.10
N SER A 134 3.16 19.69 11.38
CA SER A 134 4.24 19.67 12.38
C SER A 134 5.30 18.61 12.06
N ILE A 135 4.87 17.41 11.65
CA ILE A 135 5.78 16.34 11.19
C ILE A 135 6.54 16.79 9.94
N ALA A 136 5.85 17.39 8.96
CA ALA A 136 6.48 17.88 7.73
C ALA A 136 7.55 18.95 8.02
N ARG A 137 7.25 19.91 8.90
CA ARG A 137 8.22 20.92 9.34
C ARG A 137 9.44 20.28 10.00
N HIS A 138 9.21 19.31 10.88
CA HIS A 138 10.29 18.61 11.58
C HIS A 138 11.19 17.84 10.60
N ILE A 139 10.63 17.06 9.68
CA ILE A 139 11.39 16.33 8.65
C ILE A 139 12.17 17.31 7.77
N LYS A 140 11.56 18.41 7.32
CA LYS A 140 12.21 19.45 6.52
C LYS A 140 13.45 20.03 7.22
N GLN A 141 13.35 20.31 8.53
CA GLN A 141 14.46 20.83 9.33
C GLN A 141 15.65 19.85 9.44
N MET A 142 15.41 18.54 9.33
CA MET A 142 16.44 17.52 9.57
C MET A 142 17.04 16.89 8.32
N SER A 143 16.34 16.96 7.18
CA SER A 143 16.68 16.21 5.97
C SER A 143 17.07 17.08 4.77
N GLY A 144 16.82 18.39 4.81
CA GLY A 144 17.02 19.28 3.67
C GLY A 144 15.98 19.11 2.55
N PHE A 145 15.02 18.19 2.69
CA PHE A 145 13.94 17.99 1.72
C PHE A 145 12.89 19.10 1.81
N ASN A 146 12.17 19.35 0.72
CA ASN A 146 11.13 20.37 0.67
C ASN A 146 9.74 19.77 0.90
N SER A 147 8.94 20.35 1.80
CA SER A 147 7.54 19.94 1.99
C SER A 147 6.63 20.69 1.01
N SER A 148 5.80 19.98 0.25
CA SER A 148 4.81 20.55 -0.68
C SER A 148 3.50 19.77 -0.61
N LEU A 149 2.37 20.48 -0.54
CA LEU A 149 1.04 19.83 -0.52
C LEU A 149 0.51 19.52 -1.93
N HIS A 150 0.90 20.34 -2.92
CA HIS A 150 0.35 20.28 -4.27
C HIS A 150 1.17 19.37 -5.20
N PHE A 151 2.50 19.50 -5.16
CA PHE A 151 3.42 18.73 -5.99
C PHE A 151 4.51 18.12 -5.11
N ALA A 152 4.30 16.86 -4.73
CA ALA A 152 5.25 16.07 -3.95
C ALA A 152 5.68 14.86 -4.76
N ALA A 153 6.99 14.68 -4.93
CA ALA A 153 7.56 13.50 -5.58
C ALA A 153 7.33 12.24 -4.72
N ILE A 154 7.41 12.36 -3.39
CA ILE A 154 7.12 11.25 -2.47
C ILE A 154 6.03 11.60 -1.45
N GLU A 155 5.31 10.58 -0.99
CA GLU A 155 4.33 10.70 0.10
C GLU A 155 4.84 9.94 1.33
N ILE A 156 4.99 10.60 2.46
CA ILE A 156 5.31 9.95 3.73
C ILE A 156 4.00 9.67 4.45
N CYS A 157 3.59 8.40 4.46
CA CYS A 157 2.37 7.96 5.12
C CYS A 157 2.65 7.62 6.58
N VAL A 158 1.98 8.32 7.50
CA VAL A 158 2.03 8.06 8.94
C VAL A 158 0.69 7.50 9.39
N HIS A 159 0.70 6.37 10.10
CA HIS A 159 -0.50 5.79 10.69
C HIS A 159 -0.33 5.62 12.20
N LEU A 160 -1.15 6.34 12.96
CA LEU A 160 -1.20 6.26 14.42
C LEU A 160 -2.43 5.44 14.84
N SER A 161 -2.19 4.22 15.31
CA SER A 161 -3.21 3.34 15.89
C SER A 161 -3.05 3.28 17.41
N GLU A 162 -4.00 2.65 18.10
CA GLU A 162 -3.88 2.31 19.53
C GLU A 162 -2.81 1.25 19.81
N LYS A 163 -2.40 0.50 18.79
CA LYS A 163 -1.50 -0.65 18.91
C LYS A 163 -0.12 -0.40 18.31
N TYR A 164 0.00 0.53 17.36
CA TYR A 164 1.26 0.80 16.68
C TYR A 164 1.35 2.21 16.09
N ILE A 165 2.59 2.64 15.85
CA ILE A 165 2.97 3.74 14.96
C ILE A 165 3.57 3.12 13.71
N PHE A 166 3.11 3.54 12.53
CA PHE A 166 3.68 3.16 11.25
C PHE A 166 4.07 4.41 10.47
N ILE A 167 5.27 4.40 9.88
CA ILE A 167 5.76 5.41 8.94
C ILE A 167 6.32 4.66 7.74
N GLY A 168 5.78 4.95 6.56
CA GLY A 168 6.23 4.31 5.32
C GLY A 168 5.97 5.17 4.10
N ILE A 169 6.69 4.85 3.02
CA ILE A 169 6.62 5.57 1.75
C ILE A 169 6.01 4.62 0.72
N PRO A 170 4.87 4.95 0.09
CA PRO A 170 4.30 4.11 -0.93
C PRO A 170 5.25 4.07 -2.12
N ILE A 171 5.55 2.87 -2.58
CA ILE A 171 6.49 2.67 -3.69
C ILE A 171 5.80 2.93 -5.04
N THR A 172 4.47 2.86 -5.06
CA THR A 172 3.65 3.18 -6.22
C THR A 172 2.85 4.46 -5.99
N ARG A 173 2.78 5.30 -7.03
CA ARG A 173 1.96 6.52 -7.02
C ARG A 173 0.48 6.18 -6.91
N GLU A 174 0.01 5.25 -7.74
CA GLU A 174 -1.33 4.68 -7.65
C GLU A 174 -1.34 3.44 -6.74
N ARG A 175 -2.52 3.07 -6.24
CA ARG A 175 -2.72 1.82 -5.48
C ARG A 175 -2.48 0.62 -6.39
N LEU A 176 -1.89 -0.46 -5.89
CA LEU A 176 -1.77 -1.71 -6.66
C LEU A 176 -3.13 -2.29 -7.03
N SER A 177 -4.15 -2.03 -6.20
CA SER A 177 -5.53 -2.39 -6.49
C SER A 177 -6.18 -1.54 -7.59
N GLN A 178 -5.60 -0.39 -7.96
CA GLN A 178 -6.17 0.48 -8.99
C GLN A 178 -5.65 0.05 -10.37
N ARG A 179 -6.48 -0.71 -11.08
CA ARG A 179 -6.14 -1.26 -12.41
C ARG A 179 -6.93 -0.53 -13.48
N ARG A 180 -6.23 -0.01 -14.48
CA ARG A 180 -6.83 0.85 -15.52
C ARG A 180 -8.00 0.17 -16.25
N TYR A 181 -7.88 -1.14 -16.50
CA TYR A 181 -8.91 -1.94 -17.16
C TYR A 181 -10.11 -2.30 -16.25
N LEU A 182 -10.09 -1.93 -14.96
CA LEU A 182 -11.18 -2.12 -13.99
C LEU A 182 -11.65 -0.78 -13.36
N LEU A 183 -11.33 0.38 -13.96
CA LEU A 183 -11.60 1.68 -13.31
C LEU A 183 -13.09 1.99 -13.07
N ASN A 184 -13.99 1.39 -13.87
CA ASN A 184 -15.43 1.62 -13.79
C ASN A 184 -16.18 0.47 -13.10
N ASN A 185 -15.45 -0.39 -12.41
CA ASN A 185 -15.98 -1.67 -11.94
C ASN A 185 -16.50 -1.59 -10.50
N SER A 186 -17.58 -2.32 -10.25
CA SER A 186 -18.28 -2.31 -8.96
C SER A 186 -17.58 -3.14 -7.88
N LEU A 187 -16.86 -4.20 -8.27
CA LEU A 187 -16.14 -5.05 -7.33
C LEU A 187 -14.68 -4.64 -7.23
N ARG A 188 -14.17 -4.61 -6.00
CA ARG A 188 -12.76 -4.28 -5.75
C ARG A 188 -11.86 -5.34 -6.38
N SER A 189 -10.88 -4.90 -7.16
CA SER A 189 -9.94 -5.78 -7.89
C SER A 189 -9.29 -6.83 -6.99
N THR A 190 -8.87 -6.46 -5.77
CA THR A 190 -8.28 -7.39 -4.80
C THR A 190 -9.23 -8.54 -4.45
N THR A 191 -10.52 -8.25 -4.28
CA THR A 191 -11.55 -9.27 -4.04
C THR A 191 -11.73 -10.16 -5.27
N VAL A 192 -11.71 -9.57 -6.48
CA VAL A 192 -11.79 -10.33 -7.73
C VAL A 192 -10.65 -11.36 -7.83
N ASP A 193 -9.41 -10.98 -7.53
CA ASP A 193 -8.29 -11.92 -7.55
C ASP A 193 -8.41 -13.05 -6.53
N ALA A 194 -8.90 -12.74 -5.32
CA ALA A 194 -9.17 -13.78 -4.35
C ALA A 194 -10.21 -14.78 -4.89
N MET A 195 -11.30 -14.28 -5.50
CA MET A 195 -12.32 -15.14 -6.10
C MET A 195 -11.74 -16.01 -7.21
N LEU A 196 -10.97 -15.44 -8.13
CA LEU A 196 -10.33 -16.20 -9.21
C LEU A 196 -9.32 -17.23 -8.68
N SER A 197 -8.53 -16.86 -7.66
CA SER A 197 -7.60 -17.78 -7.02
C SER A 197 -8.31 -18.94 -6.32
N MET A 198 -9.54 -18.74 -5.82
CA MET A 198 -10.34 -19.82 -5.22
C MET A 198 -11.05 -20.67 -6.27
N ALA A 199 -11.46 -20.07 -7.40
CA ALA A 199 -12.12 -20.77 -8.49
C ALA A 199 -11.22 -21.80 -9.18
N ASN A 200 -9.89 -21.66 -9.04
CA ASN A 200 -8.88 -22.58 -9.58
C ASN A 200 -9.08 -22.88 -11.08
N ILE A 201 -9.37 -21.85 -11.86
CA ILE A 201 -9.58 -21.91 -13.31
C ILE A 201 -8.32 -22.48 -13.99
N GLN A 202 -8.50 -23.46 -14.85
CA GLN A 202 -7.47 -24.10 -15.66
C GLN A 202 -7.60 -23.72 -17.15
N ASP A 203 -6.55 -24.02 -17.91
CA ASP A 203 -6.55 -23.83 -19.35
C ASP A 203 -7.61 -24.73 -20.00
N GLY A 204 -8.45 -24.15 -20.87
CA GLY A 204 -9.57 -24.85 -21.50
C GLY A 204 -10.90 -24.79 -20.73
N ASP A 205 -10.92 -24.28 -19.50
CA ASP A 205 -12.17 -24.11 -18.75
C ASP A 205 -13.09 -23.07 -19.38
N ILE A 206 -14.40 -23.34 -19.34
CA ILE A 206 -15.44 -22.36 -19.70
C ILE A 206 -15.83 -21.61 -18.43
N VAL A 207 -15.55 -20.31 -18.42
CA VAL A 207 -15.87 -19.43 -17.29
C VAL A 207 -17.15 -18.66 -17.58
N ALA A 208 -18.15 -18.82 -16.72
CA ALA A 208 -19.42 -18.10 -16.80
C ALA A 208 -19.72 -17.39 -15.47
N ASP A 209 -20.00 -16.08 -15.54
CA ASP A 209 -20.50 -15.29 -14.42
C ASP A 209 -21.95 -14.88 -14.73
N LEU A 210 -22.90 -15.60 -14.13
CA LEU A 210 -24.32 -15.43 -14.40
C LEU A 210 -24.89 -14.11 -13.85
N THR A 211 -24.14 -13.43 -12.97
CA THR A 211 -24.53 -12.17 -12.33
C THR A 211 -23.45 -11.10 -12.50
N CYS A 212 -22.82 -11.07 -13.68
CA CYS A 212 -21.56 -10.34 -13.90
C CYS A 212 -21.59 -8.83 -13.66
N GLY A 213 -22.75 -8.18 -13.75
CA GLY A 213 -22.89 -6.74 -13.54
C GLY A 213 -21.88 -5.94 -14.36
N SER A 214 -20.93 -5.26 -13.69
CA SER A 214 -19.82 -4.52 -14.32
C SER A 214 -18.73 -5.39 -14.95
N SER A 215 -18.93 -6.72 -14.98
CA SER A 215 -18.01 -7.71 -15.55
C SER A 215 -16.63 -7.76 -14.89
N SER A 216 -16.51 -7.38 -13.61
CA SER A 216 -15.23 -7.32 -12.90
C SER A 216 -14.47 -8.63 -12.89
N ILE A 217 -15.18 -9.73 -12.63
CA ILE A 217 -14.60 -11.07 -12.54
C ILE A 217 -14.17 -11.54 -13.93
N LEU A 218 -15.05 -11.42 -14.93
CA LEU A 218 -14.77 -11.81 -16.30
C LEU A 218 -13.62 -11.01 -16.93
N LEU A 219 -13.57 -9.69 -16.71
CA LEU A 219 -12.49 -8.84 -17.23
C LEU A 219 -11.15 -9.18 -16.59
N GLN A 220 -11.12 -9.42 -15.28
CA GLN A 220 -9.89 -9.84 -14.61
C GLN A 220 -9.45 -11.23 -15.08
N ALA A 221 -10.37 -12.17 -15.22
CA ALA A 221 -10.06 -13.50 -15.74
C ALA A 221 -9.52 -13.40 -17.18
N ALA A 222 -10.19 -12.66 -18.06
CA ALA A 222 -9.73 -12.46 -19.44
C ALA A 222 -8.35 -11.80 -19.51
N HIS A 223 -8.04 -10.89 -18.58
CA HIS A 223 -6.71 -10.30 -18.48
C HIS A 223 -5.66 -11.33 -18.02
N ASP A 224 -5.98 -12.19 -17.05
CA ASP A 224 -5.05 -13.17 -16.50
C ASP A 224 -4.80 -14.38 -17.42
N PHE A 225 -5.76 -14.71 -18.29
CA PHE A 225 -5.73 -15.87 -19.17
C PHE A 225 -5.69 -15.52 -20.66
N HIS A 226 -5.33 -14.28 -21.03
CA HIS A 226 -5.38 -13.76 -22.41
C HIS A 226 -4.60 -14.62 -23.43
N ASP A 227 -3.49 -15.23 -23.00
CA ASP A 227 -2.62 -16.07 -23.86
C ASP A 227 -3.00 -17.56 -23.89
N ARG A 228 -4.13 -17.96 -23.29
CA ARG A 228 -4.41 -19.38 -22.97
C ARG A 228 -5.65 -20.00 -23.62
N GLY A 229 -6.21 -19.37 -24.66
CA GLY A 229 -7.32 -19.94 -25.43
C GLY A 229 -8.66 -20.04 -24.68
N SER A 230 -8.80 -19.37 -23.53
CA SER A 230 -10.03 -19.36 -22.75
C SER A 230 -11.14 -18.52 -23.41
N TYR A 231 -12.34 -19.08 -23.53
CA TYR A 231 -13.51 -18.37 -24.07
C TYR A 231 -14.35 -17.78 -22.93
N PHE A 232 -14.47 -16.45 -22.88
CA PHE A 232 -15.26 -15.74 -21.87
C PHE A 232 -16.63 -15.36 -22.46
N LEU A 233 -17.70 -15.93 -21.89
CA LEU A 233 -19.06 -15.60 -22.29
C LEU A 233 -19.62 -14.48 -21.41
N ASN A 234 -20.07 -13.40 -22.03
CA ASN A 234 -20.76 -12.31 -21.36
C ASN A 234 -22.20 -12.22 -21.86
N PHE A 235 -23.17 -12.27 -20.94
CA PHE A 235 -24.57 -12.06 -21.27
C PHE A 235 -24.88 -10.56 -21.27
N ILE A 236 -24.76 -9.93 -22.44
CA ILE A 236 -25.24 -8.56 -22.64
C ILE A 236 -26.76 -8.61 -22.72
N ARG A 237 -27.43 -8.03 -21.72
CA ARG A 237 -28.87 -7.76 -21.80
C ARG A 237 -29.05 -6.65 -22.84
N LYS A 238 -29.52 -6.98 -24.05
CA LYS A 238 -30.00 -5.98 -25.01
C LYS A 238 -31.10 -5.18 -24.30
N LEU A 239 -30.88 -3.88 -24.10
CA LEU A 239 -31.98 -2.95 -23.86
C LEU A 239 -32.82 -2.97 -25.13
N VAL A 240 -33.95 -3.65 -25.06
CA VAL A 240 -35.01 -3.50 -26.05
C VAL A 240 -35.62 -2.13 -25.77
N ASN A 241 -35.40 -1.19 -26.68
CA ASN A 241 -36.10 0.10 -26.71
C ASN A 241 -37.60 -0.12 -26.93
#